data_AF-A0A521QP16-F1
#
_entry.id   AF-A0A521QP16-F1
#
_cell.length_a   1.000
_cell.length_b   1.000
_cell.length_c   1.000
_cell.angle_alpha   90.00
_cell.angle_beta   90.00
_cell.angle_gamma   90.00
#
_symmetry.space_group_name_H-M   'P 1'
#
loop_
_entity.id
_entity.type
_entity.pdbx_description
1 polymer ?
#
loop_
_entity_poly.entity_id
_entity_poly.type
_entity_poly.pdbx_seq_one_letter_code
_entity_poly.pdbx_strand_id
1 'polypeptide(L)'
;MSIAPNDAVPTTPNTTPSWMMRGKAAHEAYARDAAEQEVRREAQRRLHRFRIDVNEPARITFLDGALDEDGLLAVPSLYEHTVQLAGRWATFVCVGGGAEPCPICDSGRPPALVAAFTVIDHRPYTIRRGPKAGTVVVDQRKLFVAKKSTLAKLQFKATTLGGLDGVTMAVTRLDTGDGLSPGVGTEFDFVERTPLDVLAEKYGAEGVPANYEQEFPYLPASRLIQLGLGRAPVAATFTPRSFDIAKLAEAM
;
A
#
# COMPACT_ATOMS: atom_id res chain seq x y z
N MET A 1 77.40 -31.11 -19.29
CA MET A 1 76.58 -30.00 -19.84
C MET A 1 75.15 -30.23 -19.38
N SER A 2 74.75 -29.55 -18.31
CA SER A 2 73.40 -29.66 -17.71
C SER A 2 72.46 -28.68 -18.41
N ILE A 3 71.32 -29.18 -18.89
CA ILE A 3 70.23 -28.36 -19.43
C ILE A 3 69.25 -28.12 -18.28
N ALA A 4 69.01 -26.86 -17.93
CA ALA A 4 68.07 -26.45 -16.91
C ALA A 4 66.61 -26.69 -17.37
N PRO A 5 65.68 -27.05 -16.46
CA PRO A 5 64.27 -27.11 -16.79
C PRO A 5 63.68 -25.70 -16.94
N ASN A 6 62.81 -25.57 -17.94
CA ASN A 6 62.14 -24.34 -18.32
C ASN A 6 60.99 -24.06 -17.32
N ASP A 7 61.09 -22.98 -16.56
CA ASP A 7 60.05 -22.54 -15.62
C ASP A 7 58.78 -22.14 -16.37
N ALA A 8 57.72 -22.94 -16.22
CA ALA A 8 56.39 -22.63 -16.73
C ALA A 8 55.77 -21.54 -15.85
N VAL A 9 55.58 -20.34 -16.42
CA VAL A 9 54.85 -19.24 -15.80
C VAL A 9 53.38 -19.63 -15.61
N PRO A 10 52.83 -19.61 -14.38
CA PRO A 10 51.42 -19.91 -14.15
C PRO A 10 50.56 -18.78 -14.74
N THR A 11 49.87 -19.08 -15.83
CA THR A 11 48.89 -18.17 -16.44
C THR A 11 47.60 -18.23 -15.63
N THR A 12 47.34 -17.23 -14.79
CA THR A 12 46.04 -17.06 -14.15
C THR A 12 45.00 -16.76 -15.22
N PRO A 13 43.92 -17.55 -15.36
CA PRO A 13 42.90 -17.27 -16.35
C PRO A 13 42.18 -15.96 -15.99
N ASN A 14 42.36 -14.95 -16.85
CA ASN A 14 41.59 -13.72 -16.84
C ASN A 14 40.10 -14.07 -17.04
N THR A 15 39.39 -14.24 -15.94
CA THR A 15 37.94 -14.48 -15.99
C THR A 15 37.27 -13.14 -16.20
N THR A 16 36.98 -12.80 -17.46
CA THR A 16 36.19 -11.62 -17.79
C THR A 16 34.84 -11.73 -17.06
N PRO A 17 34.43 -10.72 -16.26
CA PRO A 17 33.13 -10.75 -15.61
C PRO A 17 32.04 -10.87 -16.68
N SER A 18 31.30 -11.99 -16.66
CA SER A 18 30.24 -12.26 -17.63
C SER A 18 28.93 -11.65 -17.15
N TRP A 19 28.33 -10.79 -17.97
CA TRP A 19 27.03 -10.18 -17.73
C TRP A 19 25.85 -11.17 -17.90
N MET A 20 26.10 -12.34 -18.48
CA MET A 20 25.08 -13.32 -18.80
C MET A 20 24.83 -14.24 -17.60
N MET A 21 23.61 -14.21 -17.05
CA MET A 21 23.19 -15.13 -16.01
C MET A 21 23.08 -16.55 -16.57
N ARG A 22 23.61 -17.55 -15.86
CA ARG A 22 23.59 -18.97 -16.27
C ARG A 22 23.28 -19.86 -15.08
N GLY A 23 22.72 -21.05 -15.36
CA GLY A 23 22.41 -22.05 -14.35
C GLY A 23 21.52 -21.51 -13.24
N LYS A 24 21.91 -21.74 -11.98
CA LYS A 24 21.15 -21.35 -10.79
C LYS A 24 20.74 -19.87 -10.77
N ALA A 25 21.66 -18.97 -11.16
CA ALA A 25 21.38 -17.53 -11.16
C ALA A 25 20.28 -17.14 -12.17
N ALA A 26 20.23 -17.80 -13.34
CA ALA A 26 19.17 -17.58 -14.32
C ALA A 26 17.82 -18.10 -13.80
N HIS A 27 17.79 -19.29 -13.18
CA HIS A 27 16.57 -19.85 -12.59
C HIS A 27 16.00 -18.98 -11.46
N GLU A 28 16.86 -18.46 -10.57
CA GLU A 28 16.43 -17.54 -9.51
C GLU A 28 15.89 -16.22 -10.07
N ALA A 29 16.50 -15.70 -11.14
CA ALA A 29 16.00 -14.51 -11.83
C ALA A 29 14.62 -14.73 -12.46
N TYR A 30 14.39 -15.88 -13.12
CA TYR A 30 13.07 -16.22 -13.66
C TYR A 30 12.01 -16.38 -12.57
N ALA A 31 12.35 -17.02 -11.45
CA ALA A 31 11.43 -17.18 -10.34
C ALA A 31 11.03 -15.83 -9.73
N ARG A 32 11.98 -14.89 -9.62
CA ARG A 32 11.72 -13.53 -9.14
C ARG A 32 10.83 -12.75 -10.12
N ASP A 33 11.13 -12.76 -11.41
CA ASP A 33 10.32 -12.07 -12.42
C ASP A 33 8.89 -12.63 -12.45
N ALA A 34 8.73 -13.96 -12.40
CA ALA A 34 7.41 -14.59 -12.32
C ALA A 34 6.63 -14.15 -11.06
N ALA A 35 7.28 -14.08 -9.90
CA ALA A 35 6.68 -13.61 -8.66
C ALA A 35 6.26 -12.13 -8.74
N GLU A 36 7.10 -11.27 -9.33
CA GLU A 36 6.78 -9.85 -9.55
C GLU A 36 5.60 -9.67 -10.52
N GLN A 37 5.55 -10.46 -11.60
CA GLN A 37 4.45 -10.47 -12.56
C GLN A 37 3.13 -10.90 -11.92
N GLU A 38 3.16 -11.87 -11.00
CA GLU A 38 1.99 -12.31 -10.24
C GLU A 38 1.46 -11.20 -9.34
N VAL A 39 2.32 -10.61 -8.49
CA VAL A 39 1.96 -9.48 -7.63
C VAL A 39 1.37 -8.33 -8.45
N ARG A 40 1.93 -8.08 -9.65
CA ARG A 40 1.42 -7.07 -10.57
C ARG A 40 0.02 -7.41 -11.10
N ARG A 41 -0.21 -8.65 -11.51
CA ARG A 41 -1.52 -9.10 -12.01
C ARG A 41 -2.58 -9.03 -10.93
N GLU A 42 -2.23 -9.41 -9.70
CA GLU A 42 -3.12 -9.29 -8.54
C GLU A 42 -3.41 -7.83 -8.22
N ALA A 43 -2.38 -6.97 -8.25
CA ALA A 43 -2.55 -5.54 -8.04
C ALA A 43 -3.50 -4.87 -9.04
N GLN A 44 -3.60 -5.38 -10.27
CA GLN A 44 -4.52 -4.87 -11.30
C GLN A 44 -5.97 -5.29 -11.10
N ARG A 45 -6.22 -6.36 -10.33
CA ARG A 45 -7.59 -6.86 -10.05
C ARG A 45 -8.22 -6.18 -8.83
N ARG A 46 -7.42 -5.50 -8.03
CA ARG A 46 -7.83 -4.82 -6.80
C ARG A 46 -8.36 -3.43 -7.08
N LEU A 47 -9.12 -2.90 -6.12
CA LEU A 47 -9.57 -1.52 -6.14
C LEU A 47 -8.38 -0.57 -6.15
N HIS A 48 -8.48 0.45 -6.99
CA HIS A 48 -7.48 1.50 -7.02
C HIS A 48 -7.57 2.37 -5.77
N ARG A 49 -6.41 2.76 -5.23
CA ARG A 49 -6.37 3.74 -4.14
C ARG A 49 -6.79 5.10 -4.65
N PHE A 50 -7.69 5.75 -3.92
CA PHE A 50 -8.06 7.13 -4.15
C PHE A 50 -6.83 8.02 -3.99
N ARG A 51 -6.61 8.89 -4.99
CA ARG A 51 -5.66 9.98 -4.93
C ARG A 51 -6.19 11.19 -5.65
N ILE A 52 -5.74 12.35 -5.20
CA ILE A 52 -6.07 13.65 -5.74
C ILE A 52 -4.78 14.45 -5.91
N ASP A 53 -4.69 15.14 -7.04
CA ASP A 53 -3.55 16.01 -7.33
C ASP A 53 -3.68 17.32 -6.55
N VAL A 54 -2.56 18.01 -6.41
CA VAL A 54 -2.49 19.25 -5.64
C VAL A 54 -3.34 20.32 -6.33
N ASN A 55 -4.13 21.05 -5.54
CA ASN A 55 -5.09 22.07 -5.96
C ASN A 55 -6.21 21.57 -6.88
N GLU A 56 -6.38 20.25 -7.03
CA GLU A 56 -7.55 19.69 -7.67
C GLU A 56 -8.66 19.44 -6.64
N PRO A 57 -9.92 19.75 -6.97
CA PRO A 57 -11.07 19.30 -6.19
C PRO A 57 -11.49 17.89 -6.61
N ALA A 58 -12.01 17.13 -5.66
CA ALA A 58 -12.71 15.88 -5.90
C ALA A 58 -14.00 15.88 -5.11
N ARG A 59 -15.00 15.18 -5.62
CA ARG A 59 -16.20 14.87 -4.85
C ARG A 59 -16.18 13.37 -4.62
N ILE A 60 -16.28 12.96 -3.36
CA ILE A 60 -16.30 11.55 -2.98
C ILE A 60 -17.48 11.25 -2.08
N THR A 61 -18.05 10.05 -2.19
CA THR A 61 -19.04 9.54 -1.25
C THR A 61 -18.46 8.35 -0.49
N PHE A 62 -18.49 8.41 0.83
CA PHE A 62 -18.08 7.29 1.69
C PHE A 62 -19.17 6.22 1.73
N LEU A 63 -18.78 4.95 1.56
CA LEU A 63 -19.67 3.79 1.65
C LEU A 63 -19.64 3.13 3.03
N ASP A 64 -18.68 3.53 3.86
CA ASP A 64 -18.46 3.06 5.23
C ASP A 64 -17.91 4.20 6.11
N GLY A 65 -17.59 3.89 7.36
CA GLY A 65 -17.16 4.88 8.36
C GLY A 65 -18.24 5.19 9.40
N ALA A 66 -19.01 4.19 9.79
CA ALA A 66 -19.85 4.27 10.97
C ALA A 66 -19.00 4.47 12.24
N LEU A 67 -19.61 5.06 13.27
CA LEU A 67 -19.00 5.13 14.60
C LEU A 67 -19.32 3.85 15.40
N ASP A 68 -18.38 3.41 16.22
CA ASP A 68 -18.60 2.37 17.23
C ASP A 68 -19.28 2.92 18.49
N GLU A 69 -19.44 2.06 19.50
CA GLU A 69 -20.06 2.40 20.79
C GLU A 69 -19.31 3.50 21.56
N ASP A 70 -18.00 3.65 21.31
CA ASP A 70 -17.16 4.68 21.90
C ASP A 70 -17.15 5.98 21.07
N GLY A 71 -17.92 6.03 19.97
CA GLY A 71 -17.98 7.17 19.07
C GLY A 71 -16.75 7.32 18.17
N LEU A 72 -15.95 6.26 18.02
CA LEU A 72 -14.77 6.19 17.16
C LEU A 72 -15.10 5.55 15.82
N LEU A 73 -14.38 5.93 14.77
CA LEU A 73 -14.56 5.35 13.43
C LEU A 73 -14.22 3.86 13.45
N ALA A 74 -15.24 3.03 13.24
CA ALA A 74 -15.15 1.56 13.22
C ALA A 74 -14.58 1.04 11.90
N VAL A 75 -13.41 1.54 11.49
CA VAL A 75 -12.81 1.23 10.19
C VAL A 75 -11.62 0.29 10.28
N PRO A 76 -11.43 -0.60 9.28
CA PRO A 76 -10.28 -1.48 9.23
C PRO A 76 -8.98 -0.68 9.22
N SER A 77 -8.15 -0.96 10.22
CA SER A 77 -6.84 -0.32 10.38
C SER A 77 -5.74 -1.37 10.29
N LEU A 78 -4.70 -1.07 9.54
CA LEU A 78 -3.59 -1.97 9.30
C LEU A 78 -2.27 -1.23 9.15
N TYR A 79 -1.18 -1.92 9.42
CA TYR A 79 0.16 -1.41 9.14
C TYR A 79 0.54 -1.76 7.70
N GLU A 80 1.04 -0.79 6.93
CA GLU A 80 1.50 -1.01 5.57
C GLU A 80 2.93 -0.48 5.33
N HIS A 81 3.68 -1.19 4.48
CA HIS A 81 4.94 -0.73 3.95
C HIS A 81 4.75 -0.27 2.51
N THR A 82 5.27 0.91 2.19
CA THR A 82 5.44 1.35 0.80
C THR A 82 6.91 1.23 0.42
N VAL A 83 7.21 0.35 -0.53
CA VAL A 83 8.58 0.02 -0.94
C VAL A 83 8.71 0.03 -2.45
N GLN A 84 9.92 0.25 -2.95
CA GLN A 84 10.20 0.19 -4.38
C GLN A 84 10.62 -1.25 -4.74
N LEU A 85 9.84 -1.88 -5.62
CA LEU A 85 10.09 -3.21 -6.18
C LEU A 85 10.31 -3.05 -7.69
N ALA A 86 11.47 -3.46 -8.20
CA ALA A 86 11.86 -3.34 -9.61
C ALA A 86 11.59 -1.94 -10.21
N GLY A 87 11.97 -0.88 -9.48
CA GLY A 87 11.79 0.51 -9.92
C GLY A 87 10.38 1.08 -9.75
N ARG A 88 9.42 0.30 -9.26
CA ARG A 88 8.02 0.73 -9.05
C ARG A 88 7.64 0.71 -7.58
N TRP A 89 6.80 1.66 -7.17
CA TRP A 89 6.25 1.66 -5.82
C TRP A 89 5.16 0.61 -5.68
N ALA A 90 5.27 -0.20 -4.64
CA ALA A 90 4.28 -1.19 -4.23
C ALA A 90 4.00 -1.04 -2.73
N THR A 91 2.79 -1.43 -2.33
CA THR A 91 2.35 -1.38 -0.93
C THR A 91 1.98 -2.77 -0.45
N PHE A 92 2.46 -3.14 0.73
CA PHE A 92 2.26 -4.46 1.35
C PHE A 92 1.78 -4.29 2.78
N VAL A 93 0.89 -5.19 3.22
CA VAL A 93 0.54 -5.30 4.64
C VAL A 93 1.78 -5.71 5.43
N CYS A 94 2.03 -5.05 6.54
CA CYS A 94 3.11 -5.38 7.45
C CYS A 94 2.77 -6.66 8.21
N VAL A 95 3.64 -7.66 8.10
CA VAL A 95 3.48 -8.94 8.81
C VAL A 95 3.92 -8.89 10.27
N GLY A 96 4.67 -7.84 10.66
CA GLY A 96 5.35 -7.74 11.95
C GLY A 96 4.44 -7.38 13.13
N GLY A 97 3.19 -7.01 12.86
CA GLY A 97 2.13 -6.96 13.87
C GLY A 97 1.43 -8.29 14.09
N GLY A 98 1.78 -9.33 13.32
CA GLY A 98 1.23 -10.68 13.39
C GLY A 98 2.19 -11.69 14.01
N ALA A 99 2.09 -12.94 13.56
CA ALA A 99 2.79 -14.09 14.14
C ALA A 99 4.27 -14.25 13.70
N GLU A 100 4.74 -13.44 12.75
CA GLU A 100 6.08 -13.58 12.16
C GLU A 100 6.83 -12.24 12.07
N PRO A 101 8.18 -12.25 12.10
CA PRO A 101 8.97 -11.04 11.93
C PRO A 101 8.81 -10.48 10.51
N CYS A 102 8.72 -9.15 10.40
CA CYS A 102 8.61 -8.49 9.10
C CYS A 102 9.99 -8.20 8.51
N PRO A 103 10.35 -8.82 7.36
CA PRO A 103 11.66 -8.61 6.75
C PRO A 103 11.84 -7.17 6.26
N ILE A 104 10.75 -6.45 5.97
CA ILE A 104 10.78 -5.03 5.61
C ILE A 104 11.08 -4.16 6.84
N CYS A 105 10.45 -4.43 7.98
CA CYS A 105 10.76 -3.74 9.25
C CYS A 105 12.23 -3.92 9.62
N ASP A 106 12.75 -5.14 9.51
CA ASP A 106 14.13 -5.50 9.87
C ASP A 106 15.16 -4.81 8.97
N SER A 107 14.74 -4.34 7.79
CA SER A 107 15.57 -3.53 6.90
C SER A 107 15.63 -2.04 7.28
N GLY A 108 15.09 -1.66 8.45
CA GLY A 108 15.07 -0.27 8.93
C GLY A 108 13.98 0.59 8.28
N ARG A 109 12.97 -0.04 7.66
CA ARG A 109 11.86 0.65 6.99
C ARG A 109 10.57 0.45 7.79
N PRO A 110 10.23 1.34 8.73
CA PRO A 110 9.03 1.16 9.55
C PRO A 110 7.74 1.25 8.70
N PRO A 111 6.68 0.53 9.08
CA PRO A 111 5.38 0.65 8.42
C PRO A 111 4.64 1.91 8.87
N ALA A 112 3.65 2.33 8.09
CA ALA A 112 2.68 3.33 8.50
C ALA A 112 1.38 2.65 8.95
N LEU A 113 0.81 3.09 10.07
CA LEU A 113 -0.57 2.75 10.42
C LEU A 113 -1.52 3.56 9.54
N VAL A 114 -2.45 2.86 8.89
CA VAL A 114 -3.46 3.45 8.02
C VAL A 114 -4.84 2.90 8.35
N ALA A 115 -5.86 3.71 8.13
CA ALA A 115 -7.25 3.31 8.14
C ALA A 115 -7.79 3.31 6.71
N ALA A 116 -8.57 2.29 6.35
CA ALA A 116 -9.12 2.14 5.02
C ALA A 116 -10.63 2.40 5.02
N PHE A 117 -11.08 3.16 4.03
CA PHE A 117 -12.48 3.42 3.73
C PHE A 117 -12.76 3.05 2.28
N THR A 118 -14.02 2.76 1.98
CA THR A 118 -14.49 2.59 0.61
C THR A 118 -15.20 3.86 0.19
N VAL A 119 -14.78 4.42 -0.95
CA VAL A 119 -15.38 5.65 -1.47
C VAL A 119 -15.76 5.51 -2.93
N ILE A 120 -16.77 6.24 -3.37
CA ILE A 120 -17.07 6.50 -4.77
C ILE A 120 -16.44 7.83 -5.15
N ASP A 121 -15.51 7.82 -6.11
CA ASP A 121 -14.93 9.01 -6.72
C ASP A 121 -15.78 9.44 -7.92
N HIS A 122 -16.44 10.59 -7.80
CA HIS A 122 -17.37 11.10 -8.81
C HIS A 122 -16.68 11.80 -9.99
N ARG A 123 -15.34 11.87 -9.99
CA ARG A 123 -14.60 12.51 -11.09
C ARG A 123 -14.61 11.62 -12.34
N PRO A 124 -14.78 12.21 -13.54
CA PRO A 124 -14.61 11.49 -14.78
C PRO A 124 -13.13 11.10 -14.97
N TYR A 125 -12.89 9.85 -15.36
CA TYR A 125 -11.58 9.35 -15.73
C TYR A 125 -11.59 8.78 -17.14
N THR A 126 -10.80 9.39 -18.02
CA THR A 126 -10.57 8.85 -19.36
C THR A 126 -9.46 7.80 -19.33
N ILE A 127 -9.80 6.57 -19.70
CA ILE A 127 -8.84 5.47 -19.79
C ILE A 127 -7.80 5.82 -20.86
N ARG A 128 -6.52 5.97 -20.47
CA ARG A 128 -5.46 6.41 -21.39
C ARG A 128 -4.83 5.27 -22.19
N ARG A 129 -4.85 4.04 -21.68
CA ARG A 129 -4.14 2.89 -22.27
C ARG A 129 -4.93 1.61 -22.06
N GLY A 130 -4.76 0.66 -22.98
CA GLY A 130 -5.40 -0.66 -22.93
C GLY A 130 -6.59 -0.80 -23.89
N PRO A 131 -7.30 -1.95 -23.86
CA PRO A 131 -8.36 -2.26 -24.82
C PRO A 131 -9.54 -1.28 -24.82
N LYS A 132 -9.75 -0.57 -23.70
CA LYS A 132 -10.82 0.43 -23.52
C LYS A 132 -10.30 1.87 -23.52
N ALA A 133 -9.15 2.13 -24.15
CA ALA A 133 -8.61 3.49 -24.22
C ALA A 133 -9.61 4.46 -24.88
N GLY A 134 -9.74 5.66 -24.32
CA GLY A 134 -10.71 6.68 -24.75
C GLY A 134 -12.07 6.61 -24.06
N THR A 135 -12.40 5.51 -23.38
CA THR A 135 -13.65 5.43 -22.59
C THR A 135 -13.56 6.31 -21.34
N VAL A 136 -14.60 7.10 -21.10
CA VAL A 136 -14.78 7.86 -19.86
C VAL A 136 -15.53 7.00 -18.85
N VAL A 137 -14.95 6.82 -17.67
CA VAL A 137 -15.58 6.16 -16.53
C VAL A 137 -15.86 7.21 -15.47
N VAL A 138 -17.06 7.19 -14.90
CA VAL A 138 -17.50 8.04 -13.79
C VAL A 138 -17.88 7.15 -12.60
N ASP A 139 -17.98 7.74 -11.41
CA ASP A 139 -18.44 7.08 -10.19
C ASP A 139 -17.66 5.79 -9.87
N GLN A 140 -16.35 5.94 -9.71
CA GLN A 140 -15.45 4.81 -9.49
C GLN A 140 -15.33 4.47 -8.00
N ARG A 141 -15.62 3.22 -7.63
CA ARG A 141 -15.27 2.72 -6.29
C ARG A 141 -13.76 2.64 -6.12
N LYS A 142 -13.26 3.17 -5.01
CA LYS A 142 -11.84 3.27 -4.68
C LYS A 142 -11.58 3.03 -3.20
N LEU A 143 -10.34 2.68 -2.89
CA LEU A 143 -9.85 2.59 -1.50
C LEU A 143 -9.32 3.94 -1.05
N PHE A 144 -10.00 4.57 -0.11
CA PHE A 144 -9.49 5.76 0.56
C PHE A 144 -8.66 5.33 1.77
N VAL A 145 -7.34 5.52 1.69
CA VAL A 145 -6.41 5.09 2.73
C VAL A 145 -5.88 6.29 3.50
N ALA A 146 -6.41 6.48 4.71
CA ALA A 146 -6.11 7.60 5.58
C ALA A 146 -4.93 7.28 6.50
N LYS A 147 -3.91 8.14 6.51
CA LYS A 147 -2.87 8.14 7.54
C LYS A 147 -3.36 8.89 8.79
N LYS A 148 -2.63 8.75 9.91
CA LYS A 148 -2.96 9.33 11.22
C LYS A 148 -3.55 10.76 11.18
N SER A 149 -2.90 11.69 10.48
CA SER A 149 -3.36 13.09 10.42
C SER A 149 -4.70 13.24 9.68
N THR A 150 -4.88 12.55 8.55
CA THR A 150 -6.14 12.54 7.81
C THR A 150 -7.24 11.84 8.62
N LEU A 151 -6.93 10.70 9.23
CA LEU A 151 -7.88 9.96 10.06
C LEU A 151 -8.40 10.81 11.23
N ALA A 152 -7.54 11.57 11.90
CA ALA A 152 -7.97 12.46 12.98
C ALA A 152 -8.96 13.54 12.49
N LYS A 153 -8.72 14.12 11.30
CA LYS A 153 -9.66 15.07 10.69
C LYS A 153 -11.00 14.42 10.34
N LEU A 154 -10.95 13.20 9.78
CA LEU A 154 -12.16 12.43 9.45
C LEU A 154 -12.94 12.03 10.70
N GLN A 155 -12.26 11.62 11.78
CA GLN A 155 -12.86 11.30 13.06
C GLN A 155 -13.65 12.50 13.61
N PHE A 156 -13.05 13.70 13.62
CA PHE A 156 -13.74 14.91 14.08
C PHE A 156 -15.02 15.19 13.29
N LYS A 157 -14.97 15.03 11.96
CA LYS A 157 -16.14 15.19 11.08
C LYS A 157 -17.17 14.10 11.32
N ALA A 158 -16.74 12.85 11.46
CA ALA A 158 -17.60 11.71 11.75
C ALA A 158 -18.37 11.93 13.06
N THR A 159 -17.72 12.39 14.13
CA THR A 159 -18.38 12.70 15.40
C THR A 159 -19.43 13.81 15.26
N THR A 160 -19.18 14.82 14.41
CA THR A 160 -20.14 15.91 14.15
C THR A 160 -21.33 15.45 13.31
N LEU A 161 -21.09 14.55 12.36
CA LEU A 161 -22.11 14.08 11.41
C LEU A 161 -22.82 12.79 11.88
N GLY A 162 -22.36 12.17 12.97
CA GLY A 162 -22.84 10.86 13.41
C GLY A 162 -22.48 9.73 12.45
N GLY A 163 -21.23 9.72 11.95
CA GLY A 163 -20.70 8.76 10.97
C GLY A 163 -20.33 9.40 9.63
N LEU A 164 -19.59 8.66 8.81
CA LEU A 164 -19.23 9.03 7.44
C LEU A 164 -19.94 8.18 6.39
N ASP A 165 -20.57 7.09 6.79
CA ASP A 165 -21.34 6.24 5.89
C ASP A 165 -22.42 7.04 5.15
N GLY A 166 -22.40 6.94 3.83
CA GLY A 166 -23.29 7.68 2.94
C GLY A 166 -22.97 9.18 2.79
N VAL A 167 -21.93 9.69 3.47
CA VAL A 167 -21.58 11.11 3.41
C VAL A 167 -20.79 11.41 2.14
N THR A 168 -21.29 12.39 1.41
CA THR A 168 -20.59 12.99 0.28
C THR A 168 -19.79 14.19 0.74
N MET A 169 -18.50 14.23 0.39
CA MET A 169 -17.60 15.33 0.71
C MET A 169 -16.96 15.92 -0.54
N ALA A 170 -16.80 17.24 -0.54
CA ALA A 170 -15.89 17.94 -1.42
C ALA A 170 -14.50 17.90 -0.77
N VAL A 171 -13.53 17.35 -1.48
CA VAL A 171 -12.17 17.11 -1.01
C VAL A 171 -11.22 17.95 -1.83
N THR A 172 -10.38 18.71 -1.15
CA THR A 172 -9.31 19.49 -1.79
C THR A 172 -7.98 19.10 -1.18
N ARG A 173 -6.96 18.98 -2.02
CA ARG A 173 -5.57 18.82 -1.58
C ARG A 173 -4.84 20.13 -1.74
N LEU A 174 -4.71 20.87 -0.65
CA LEU A 174 -3.91 22.09 -0.62
C LEU A 174 -2.43 21.74 -0.59
N ASP A 175 -1.63 22.51 -1.32
CA ASP A 175 -0.17 22.42 -1.23
C ASP A 175 0.29 22.98 0.12
N THR A 176 0.99 22.16 0.89
CA THR A 176 1.63 22.58 2.15
C THR A 176 3.03 23.16 1.91
N GLY A 177 3.53 23.12 0.67
CA GLY A 177 4.84 23.67 0.26
C GLY A 177 6.04 22.82 0.69
N ASP A 178 5.84 21.86 1.59
CA ASP A 178 6.85 20.91 2.09
C ASP A 178 6.81 19.54 1.36
N GLY A 179 5.88 19.37 0.41
CA GLY A 179 5.66 18.12 -0.31
C GLY A 179 5.05 16.99 0.54
N LEU A 180 4.62 17.28 1.79
CA LEU A 180 4.06 16.30 2.72
C LEU A 180 2.52 16.26 2.69
N SER A 181 1.87 17.06 1.83
CA SER A 181 0.41 17.12 1.75
C SER A 181 -0.16 15.74 1.40
N PRO A 182 -1.07 15.19 2.22
CA PRO A 182 -1.65 13.87 1.99
C PRO A 182 -2.27 13.72 0.60
N GLY A 183 -1.91 12.65 -0.11
CA GLY A 183 -2.42 12.38 -1.45
C GLY A 183 -3.92 12.08 -1.53
N VAL A 184 -4.60 11.99 -0.39
CA VAL A 184 -6.04 11.74 -0.26
C VAL A 184 -6.84 13.01 0.06
N GLY A 185 -6.18 14.17 0.16
CA GLY A 185 -6.82 15.45 0.49
C GLY A 185 -6.43 15.99 1.86
N THR A 186 -6.57 17.30 2.02
CA THR A 186 -6.30 18.04 3.27
C THR A 186 -7.55 18.63 3.86
N GLU A 187 -8.46 19.13 3.01
CA GLU A 187 -9.73 19.74 3.39
C GLU A 187 -10.89 18.88 2.91
N PHE A 188 -11.92 18.79 3.75
CA PHE A 188 -13.07 17.92 3.54
C PHE A 188 -14.35 18.66 3.93
N ASP A 189 -15.14 19.09 2.97
CA ASP A 189 -16.36 19.84 3.21
C ASP A 189 -17.57 18.95 2.98
N PHE A 190 -18.49 18.94 3.95
CA PHE A 190 -19.74 18.19 3.83
C PHE A 190 -20.59 18.76 2.70
N VAL A 191 -21.10 17.89 1.84
CA VAL A 191 -22.01 18.26 0.74
C VAL A 191 -23.42 17.77 1.04
N GLU A 192 -23.57 16.46 1.24
CA GLU A 192 -24.86 15.81 1.47
C GLU A 192 -24.64 14.44 2.12
N ARG A 193 -25.73 13.81 2.55
CA ARG A 193 -25.73 12.40 2.96
C ARG A 193 -26.78 11.65 2.16
N THR A 194 -26.37 10.54 1.56
CA THR A 194 -27.25 9.60 0.86
C THR A 194 -27.25 8.27 1.62
N PRO A 195 -28.42 7.70 1.95
CA PRO A 195 -28.51 6.39 2.58
C PRO A 195 -27.78 5.29 1.78
N LEU A 196 -27.16 4.33 2.47
CA LEU A 196 -26.36 3.28 1.83
C LEU A 196 -27.17 2.35 0.93
N ASP A 197 -28.44 2.09 1.26
CA ASP A 197 -29.36 1.31 0.44
C ASP A 197 -29.63 1.99 -0.91
N VAL A 198 -29.81 3.31 -0.92
CA VAL A 198 -29.97 4.11 -2.14
C VAL A 198 -28.67 4.09 -2.98
N LEU A 199 -27.50 4.15 -2.34
CA LEU A 199 -26.21 4.04 -3.03
C LEU A 199 -26.01 2.63 -3.63
N ALA A 200 -26.38 1.59 -2.89
CA ALA A 200 -26.32 0.21 -3.35
C ALA A 200 -27.28 -0.04 -4.53
N GLU A 201 -28.49 0.52 -4.51
CA GLU A 201 -29.43 0.44 -5.64
C GLU A 201 -28.88 1.18 -6.86
N LYS A 202 -28.34 2.38 -6.67
CA LYS A 202 -27.84 3.23 -7.76
C LYS A 202 -26.60 2.65 -8.44
N TYR A 203 -25.64 2.12 -7.68
CA TYR A 203 -24.33 1.70 -8.18
C TYR A 203 -24.12 0.17 -8.17
N GLY A 204 -25.10 -0.60 -7.69
CA GLY A 204 -25.01 -2.05 -7.60
C GLY A 204 -23.83 -2.51 -6.75
N ALA A 205 -23.00 -3.42 -7.30
CA ALA A 205 -21.82 -3.96 -6.61
C ALA A 205 -20.74 -2.90 -6.30
N GLU A 206 -20.77 -1.73 -6.95
CA GLU A 206 -19.86 -0.62 -6.67
C GLU A 206 -20.38 0.31 -5.57
N GLY A 207 -21.66 0.18 -5.19
CA GLY A 207 -22.31 0.95 -4.13
C GLY A 207 -22.20 0.34 -2.73
N VAL A 208 -21.46 -0.75 -2.59
CA VAL A 208 -21.24 -1.44 -1.30
C VAL A 208 -19.78 -1.34 -0.86
N PRO A 209 -19.51 -1.33 0.47
CA PRO A 209 -18.17 -1.40 1.01
C PRO A 209 -17.33 -2.54 0.42
N ALA A 210 -16.03 -2.29 0.27
CA ALA A 210 -15.09 -3.28 -0.21
C ALA A 210 -14.84 -4.38 0.83
N ASN A 211 -14.45 -5.57 0.35
CA ASN A 211 -13.91 -6.60 1.22
C ASN A 211 -12.42 -6.34 1.49
N TYR A 212 -12.14 -5.68 2.61
CA TYR A 212 -10.79 -5.24 2.97
C TYR A 212 -9.76 -6.37 3.04
N GLU A 213 -10.10 -7.57 3.47
CA GLU A 213 -9.15 -8.68 3.54
C GLU A 213 -8.70 -9.13 2.14
N GLN A 214 -9.58 -9.03 1.14
CA GLN A 214 -9.26 -9.32 -0.25
C GLN A 214 -8.45 -8.18 -0.89
N GLU A 215 -8.77 -6.93 -0.56
CA GLU A 215 -8.10 -5.76 -1.10
C GLU A 215 -6.70 -5.51 -0.49
N PHE A 216 -6.49 -5.94 0.76
CA PHE A 216 -5.22 -5.84 1.49
C PHE A 216 -4.65 -7.24 1.77
N PRO A 217 -4.17 -7.97 0.75
CA PRO A 217 -3.66 -9.32 0.91
C PRO A 217 -2.42 -9.32 1.81
N TYR A 218 -2.46 -10.21 2.79
CA TYR A 218 -1.33 -10.53 3.64
C TYR A 218 -0.36 -11.45 2.89
N LEU A 219 0.84 -10.95 2.59
CA LEU A 219 1.91 -11.79 2.03
C LEU A 219 2.85 -12.22 3.16
N PRO A 220 3.01 -13.53 3.39
CA PRO A 220 3.85 -14.00 4.48
C PRO A 220 5.32 -13.60 4.29
N ALA A 221 6.09 -13.56 5.37
CA ALA A 221 7.48 -13.10 5.37
C ALA A 221 8.34 -13.85 4.34
N SER A 222 8.12 -15.16 4.18
CA SER A 222 8.79 -15.98 3.18
C SER A 222 8.56 -15.48 1.74
N ARG A 223 7.34 -15.04 1.41
CA ARG A 223 7.00 -14.49 0.09
C ARG A 223 7.60 -13.11 -0.11
N LEU A 224 7.60 -12.27 0.93
CA LEU A 224 8.27 -10.96 0.89
C LEU A 224 9.77 -11.10 0.63
N ILE A 225 10.44 -12.07 1.27
CA ILE A 225 11.85 -12.37 1.04
C ILE A 225 12.10 -12.85 -0.40
N GLN A 226 11.23 -13.71 -0.94
CA GLN A 226 11.33 -14.16 -2.35
C GLN A 226 11.22 -13.00 -3.35
N LEU A 227 10.42 -11.98 -3.02
CA LEU A 227 10.31 -10.73 -3.78
C LEU A 227 11.52 -9.80 -3.57
N GLY A 228 12.53 -10.21 -2.77
CA GLY A 228 13.71 -9.41 -2.48
C GLY A 228 13.48 -8.30 -1.45
N LEU A 229 12.38 -8.36 -0.68
CA LEU A 229 12.04 -7.36 0.32
C LEU A 229 12.56 -7.79 1.69
N GLY A 230 13.71 -7.24 2.08
CA GLY A 230 14.36 -7.49 3.37
C GLY A 230 15.40 -8.62 3.33
N ARG A 231 15.76 -9.13 4.51
CA ARG A 231 16.70 -10.26 4.67
C ARG A 231 15.97 -11.43 5.32
N ALA A 232 16.41 -12.65 5.05
CA ALA A 232 15.96 -13.81 5.82
C ALA A 232 16.29 -13.60 7.30
N PRO A 233 15.36 -13.90 8.24
CA PRO A 233 15.64 -13.72 9.65
C PRO A 233 16.85 -14.57 10.03
N VAL A 234 17.89 -13.92 10.53
CA VAL A 234 18.94 -14.61 11.29
C VAL A 234 18.26 -15.09 12.56
N ALA A 235 18.36 -16.37 12.90
CA ALA A 235 17.69 -16.97 14.05
C ALA A 235 17.94 -16.14 15.32
N ALA A 236 17.03 -15.23 15.61
CA ALA A 236 17.03 -14.36 16.78
C ALA A 236 15.65 -14.51 17.40
N THR A 237 15.64 -14.81 18.69
CA THR A 237 14.44 -14.95 19.50
C THR A 237 13.55 -13.73 19.33
N PHE A 238 12.38 -13.95 18.74
CA PHE A 238 11.36 -12.92 18.53
C PHE A 238 10.69 -12.59 19.86
N THR A 239 10.86 -11.36 20.31
CA THR A 239 9.93 -10.73 21.25
C THR A 239 8.94 -9.88 20.44
N PRO A 240 7.64 -10.17 20.50
CA PRO A 240 6.64 -9.32 19.86
C PRO A 240 6.79 -7.89 20.38
N ARG A 241 6.64 -6.90 19.49
CA ARG A 241 6.66 -5.49 19.90
C ARG A 241 5.40 -5.20 20.73
N SER A 242 5.50 -5.32 22.05
CA SER A 242 4.56 -4.69 22.96
C SER A 242 4.88 -3.20 23.01
N PHE A 243 3.96 -2.36 22.55
CA PHE A 243 4.03 -0.94 22.87
C PHE A 243 3.65 -0.79 24.33
N ASP A 244 4.61 -0.40 25.17
CA ASP A 244 4.35 -0.03 26.56
C ASP A 244 3.66 1.34 26.55
N ILE A 245 2.32 1.31 26.55
CA ILE A 245 1.45 2.50 26.51
C ILE A 245 1.73 3.40 27.72
N ALA A 246 2.09 2.83 28.87
CA ALA A 246 2.40 3.59 30.08
C ALA A 246 3.69 4.42 29.91
N LYS A 247 4.75 3.82 29.35
CA LYS A 247 5.99 4.55 29.04
C LYS A 247 5.83 5.64 27.98
N LEU A 248 4.92 5.45 27.03
CA LEU A 248 4.66 6.47 26.01
C LEU A 248 3.86 7.66 26.57
N ALA A 249 2.97 7.40 27.54
CA ALA A 249 2.22 8.44 28.24
C ALA A 249 3.10 9.26 29.20
N GLU A 250 4.15 8.67 29.78
CA GLU A 250 5.12 9.39 30.62
C GLU A 250 6.10 10.27 29.81
N ALA A 251 6.21 10.05 28.50
CA ALA A 251 7.09 10.79 27.60
C ALA A 251 6.37 11.91 26.82
N MET A 252 5.07 12.11 27.08
CA MET A 252 4.23 13.19 26.54
C MET A 252 3.90 14.21 27.62
#